data_AF-M0MCD1-F1
#
_entry.id   AF-M0MCD1-F1
#
_cell.length_a   1.000
_cell.length_b   1.000
_cell.length_c   1.000
_cell.angle_alpha   90.00
_cell.angle_beta   90.00
_cell.angle_gamma   90.00
#
_symmetry.space_group_name_H-M   'P 1'
#
loop_
_entity.id
_entity.type
_entity.pdbx_description
1 polymer ?
#
loop_
_entity_poly.entity_id
_entity_poly.type
_entity_poly.pdbx_seq_one_letter_code
_entity_poly.pdbx_strand_id
1 'polypeptide(L)'
;TEAITDDATVVSDAENALVDAFENGDRSHQLNLVHVGRTLGYKLWKDDAFPLSERKAIVSGVTNDLFHLKNSVALHAPRNERWAIRERIDQTLENLRKEAWRLECQDSPKAATDLREWAEATVTFAEFALDQQQVPWT
;
A
#
# COMPACT_ATOMS: atom_id res chain seq x y z
N THR A 1 32.27 -7.82 0.82
CA THR A 1 31.08 -6.99 0.58
C THR A 1 29.99 -7.96 0.20
N GLU A 2 29.02 -8.18 1.08
CA GLU A 2 27.87 -9.03 0.77
C GLU A 2 27.00 -8.22 -0.19
N ALA A 3 26.95 -8.66 -1.45
CA ALA A 3 26.13 -7.99 -2.46
C ALA A 3 24.65 -8.23 -2.11
N ILE A 4 23.81 -7.20 -2.28
CA ILE A 4 22.37 -7.37 -2.23
C ILE A 4 22.02 -8.44 -3.28
N THR A 5 21.38 -9.52 -2.84
CA THR A 5 20.98 -10.62 -3.70
C THR A 5 19.86 -10.16 -4.65
N ASP A 6 19.74 -10.80 -5.81
CA ASP A 6 18.80 -10.38 -6.84
C ASP A 6 17.31 -10.60 -6.46
N ASP A 7 17.03 -11.28 -5.34
CA ASP A 7 15.71 -11.57 -4.78
C ASP A 7 15.32 -10.65 -3.59
N ALA A 8 16.00 -9.52 -3.41
CA ALA A 8 15.74 -8.61 -2.31
C ALA A 8 14.44 -7.80 -2.49
N THR A 9 13.66 -7.67 -1.41
CA THR A 9 12.53 -6.75 -1.31
C THR A 9 12.91 -5.52 -0.49
N VAL A 10 12.65 -4.32 -1.02
CA VAL A 10 12.84 -3.06 -0.31
C VAL A 10 11.52 -2.58 0.31
N VAL A 11 11.58 -2.06 1.53
CA VAL A 11 10.46 -1.37 2.18
C VAL A 11 10.85 0.09 2.35
N SER A 12 10.23 0.98 1.57
CA SER A 12 10.52 2.41 1.62
C SER A 12 9.26 3.24 1.48
N ASP A 13 9.39 4.56 1.55
CA ASP A 13 8.38 5.45 0.97
C ASP A 13 8.48 5.43 -0.57
N ALA A 14 7.57 6.16 -1.21
CA ALA A 14 7.46 6.29 -2.66
C ALA A 14 8.56 7.20 -3.26
N GLU A 15 9.79 7.15 -2.75
CA GLU A 15 10.90 7.90 -3.32
C GLU A 15 11.34 7.25 -4.64
N ASN A 16 11.06 7.91 -5.77
CA ASN A 16 11.28 7.38 -7.12
C ASN A 16 12.68 6.80 -7.35
N ALA A 17 13.74 7.45 -6.83
CA ALA A 17 15.10 6.97 -7.02
C ALA A 17 15.36 5.60 -6.35
N LEU A 18 14.68 5.32 -5.23
CA LEU A 18 14.72 4.01 -4.57
C LEU A 18 13.85 3.02 -5.32
N VAL A 19 12.64 3.41 -5.74
CA VAL A 19 11.73 2.55 -6.50
C VAL A 19 12.37 2.09 -7.80
N ASP A 20 12.89 3.03 -8.60
CA ASP A 20 13.56 2.76 -9.88
C ASP A 20 14.77 1.82 -9.73
N ALA A 21 15.47 1.86 -8.58
CA ALA A 21 16.62 0.99 -8.32
C ALA A 21 16.23 -0.46 -8.00
N PHE A 22 14.99 -0.71 -7.60
CA PHE A 22 14.50 -2.02 -7.15
C PHE A 22 13.38 -2.59 -8.03
N GLU A 23 12.77 -1.83 -8.93
CA GLU A 23 11.79 -2.37 -9.91
C GLU A 23 12.45 -2.91 -11.19
N ASN A 24 13.76 -2.72 -11.35
CA ASN A 24 14.52 -3.27 -12.47
C ASN A 24 15.09 -4.66 -12.12
N GLY A 25 14.38 -5.74 -12.46
CA GLY A 25 14.84 -7.13 -12.32
C GLY A 25 13.91 -8.02 -11.47
N ASP A 26 14.48 -8.98 -10.72
CA ASP A 26 13.75 -9.89 -9.82
C ASP A 26 13.48 -9.28 -8.41
N ARG A 27 13.74 -7.98 -8.25
CA ARG A 27 13.57 -7.24 -7.01
C ARG A 27 12.15 -6.67 -6.91
N SER A 28 11.64 -6.55 -5.69
CA SER A 28 10.29 -6.06 -5.42
C SER A 28 10.28 -4.88 -4.45
N HIS A 29 9.24 -4.05 -4.54
CA HIS A 29 9.02 -2.91 -3.65
C HIS A 29 7.75 -3.12 -2.82
N GLN A 30 7.86 -2.90 -1.51
CA GLN A 30 6.73 -2.80 -0.60
C GLN A 30 6.67 -1.37 -0.08
N LEU A 31 5.54 -0.70 -0.28
CA LEU A 31 5.35 0.63 0.26
C LEU A 31 5.15 0.55 1.78
N ASN A 32 5.89 1.38 2.52
CA ASN A 32 5.76 1.46 3.96
C ASN A 32 4.35 1.96 4.34
N LEU A 33 3.56 1.12 5.02
CA LEU A 33 2.15 1.40 5.30
C LEU A 33 1.95 2.66 6.18
N VAL A 34 2.92 3.00 7.03
CA VAL A 34 2.88 4.25 7.82
C VAL A 34 3.01 5.47 6.92
N HIS A 35 3.80 5.38 5.86
CA HIS A 35 4.03 6.47 4.93
C HIS A 35 2.85 6.69 3.99
N VAL A 36 2.09 5.65 3.64
CA VAL A 36 0.86 5.77 2.82
C VAL A 36 -0.10 6.81 3.40
N GLY A 37 -0.43 6.70 4.69
CA GLY A 37 -1.34 7.65 5.34
C GLY A 37 -0.80 9.08 5.39
N ARG A 38 0.52 9.25 5.57
CA ARG A 38 1.18 10.57 5.60
C ARG A 38 1.16 11.24 4.23
N THR A 39 1.54 10.51 3.19
CA THR A 39 1.56 11.00 1.81
C THR A 39 0.15 11.33 1.35
N LEU A 40 -0.83 10.45 1.58
CA LEU A 40 -2.24 10.71 1.26
C LEU A 40 -2.75 11.98 1.96
N GLY A 41 -2.48 12.14 3.26
CA GLY A 41 -2.86 13.33 4.02
C GLY A 41 -2.26 14.62 3.43
N TYR A 42 -1.01 14.57 2.98
CA TYR A 42 -0.35 15.68 2.31
C TYR A 42 -0.97 15.99 0.94
N LYS A 43 -1.29 14.97 0.13
CA LYS A 43 -1.93 15.13 -1.18
C LYS A 43 -3.34 15.73 -1.05
N LEU A 44 -4.14 15.24 -0.09
CA LEU A 44 -5.46 15.79 0.26
C LEU A 44 -5.36 17.26 0.70
N TRP A 45 -4.34 17.61 1.50
CA TRP A 45 -4.11 19.02 1.88
C TRP A 45 -3.73 19.89 0.68
N LYS A 46 -2.92 19.37 -0.25
CA LYS A 46 -2.52 20.06 -1.48
C LYS A 46 -3.65 20.25 -2.49
N ASP A 47 -4.67 19.40 -2.46
CA ASP A 47 -5.85 19.55 -3.30
C ASP A 47 -6.86 20.53 -2.70
N ASP A 48 -6.85 20.69 -1.38
CA ASP A 48 -7.69 21.64 -0.63
C ASP A 48 -9.20 21.52 -0.89
N ALA A 49 -9.64 20.36 -1.38
CA ALA A 49 -11.05 20.07 -1.68
C ALA A 49 -11.90 19.77 -0.43
N PHE A 50 -11.27 19.31 0.65
CA PHE A 50 -11.95 18.81 1.85
C PHE A 50 -11.50 19.53 3.12
N PRO A 51 -12.39 19.73 4.11
CA PRO A 51 -12.00 20.23 5.43
C PRO A 51 -11.13 19.21 6.19
N LEU A 52 -10.39 19.70 7.20
CA LEU A 52 -9.43 18.87 7.96
C LEU A 52 -10.06 17.59 8.55
N SER A 53 -11.29 17.66 9.06
CA SER A 53 -11.98 16.51 9.64
C SER A 53 -12.22 15.40 8.61
N GLU A 54 -12.62 15.78 7.39
CA GLU A 54 -12.88 14.84 6.31
C GLU A 54 -11.58 14.25 5.77
N ARG A 55 -10.52 15.06 5.60
CA ARG A 55 -9.19 14.55 5.25
C ARG A 55 -8.68 13.51 6.25
N LYS A 56 -8.88 13.75 7.56
CA LYS A 56 -8.54 12.78 8.61
C LYS A 56 -9.37 11.49 8.51
N ALA A 57 -10.66 11.60 8.18
CA ALA A 57 -11.52 10.43 8.00
C ALA A 57 -11.08 9.58 6.81
N ILE A 58 -10.75 10.21 5.67
CA ILE A 58 -10.23 9.54 4.47
C ILE A 58 -8.92 8.80 4.79
N VAL A 59 -7.95 9.48 5.40
CA VAL A 59 -6.67 8.87 5.79
C VAL A 59 -6.89 7.70 6.76
N SER A 60 -7.79 7.86 7.73
CA SER A 60 -8.14 6.77 8.67
C SER A 60 -8.77 5.57 7.94
N GLY A 61 -9.68 5.79 7.00
CA GLY A 61 -10.29 4.73 6.20
C GLY A 61 -9.24 3.90 5.45
N VAL A 62 -8.40 4.57 4.67
CA VAL A 62 -7.32 3.92 3.90
C VAL A 62 -6.34 3.16 4.81
N THR A 63 -5.88 3.78 5.89
CA THR A 63 -4.92 3.13 6.81
C THR A 63 -5.55 1.95 7.55
N ASN A 64 -6.84 2.01 7.89
CA ASN A 64 -7.55 0.89 8.48
C ASN A 64 -7.62 -0.29 7.50
N ASP A 65 -7.94 -0.07 6.21
CA ASP A 65 -7.96 -1.14 5.20
C ASP A 65 -6.60 -1.84 5.07
N LEU A 66 -5.50 -1.07 5.14
CA LEU A 66 -4.15 -1.63 5.09
C LEU A 66 -3.79 -2.41 6.36
N PHE A 67 -4.12 -1.89 7.55
CA PHE A 67 -3.90 -2.64 8.80
C PHE A 67 -4.77 -3.89 8.90
N HIS A 68 -5.94 -3.85 8.29
CA HIS A 68 -6.83 -4.99 8.15
C HIS A 68 -6.25 -6.08 7.25
N LEU A 69 -5.56 -5.74 6.17
CA LEU A 69 -4.77 -6.69 5.38
C LEU A 69 -3.61 -7.25 6.20
N LYS A 70 -2.83 -6.38 6.84
CA LYS A 70 -1.68 -6.78 7.68
C LYS A 70 -2.07 -7.76 8.79
N ASN A 71 -3.19 -7.52 9.45
CA ASN A 71 -3.69 -8.42 10.50
C ASN A 71 -4.22 -9.74 9.92
N SER A 72 -4.81 -9.72 8.73
CA SER A 72 -5.24 -10.92 8.01
C SER A 72 -4.04 -11.80 7.65
N VAL A 73 -2.98 -11.24 7.07
CA VAL A 73 -1.73 -11.96 6.79
C VAL A 73 -1.14 -12.57 8.05
N ALA A 74 -1.03 -11.80 9.14
CA ALA A 74 -0.49 -12.29 10.41
C ALA A 74 -1.30 -13.47 10.99
N LEU A 75 -2.61 -13.50 10.75
CA LEU A 75 -3.50 -14.57 11.22
C LEU A 75 -3.44 -15.83 10.35
N HIS A 76 -3.47 -15.65 9.03
CA HIS A 76 -3.71 -16.72 8.07
C HIS A 76 -2.43 -17.33 7.49
N ALA A 77 -1.34 -16.56 7.37
CA ALA A 77 -0.09 -17.05 6.80
C ALA A 77 0.50 -18.25 7.58
N PRO A 78 0.55 -18.25 8.93
CA PRO A 78 1.05 -19.39 9.71
C PRO A 78 0.21 -20.67 9.56
N ARG A 79 -1.05 -20.53 9.10
CA ARG A 79 -2.00 -21.63 8.91
C ARG A 79 -2.07 -22.09 7.45
N ASN A 80 -1.30 -21.47 6.56
CA ASN A 80 -1.35 -21.68 5.12
C ASN A 80 -2.77 -21.47 4.53
N GLU A 81 -3.54 -20.55 5.11
CA GLU A 81 -4.90 -20.20 4.68
C GLU A 81 -4.85 -19.22 3.50
N ARG A 82 -4.23 -19.64 2.38
CA ARG A 82 -3.94 -18.79 1.21
C ARG A 82 -5.18 -18.10 0.63
N TRP A 83 -6.32 -18.77 0.65
CA TRP A 83 -7.58 -18.20 0.14
C TRP A 83 -8.02 -16.96 0.92
N ALA A 84 -7.92 -16.99 2.25
CA ALA A 84 -8.30 -15.85 3.09
C ALA A 84 -7.39 -14.63 2.85
N ILE A 85 -6.09 -14.87 2.61
CA ILE A 85 -5.15 -13.81 2.25
C ILE A 85 -5.49 -13.22 0.88
N ARG A 86 -5.76 -14.07 -0.13
CA ARG A 86 -6.12 -13.60 -1.48
C ARG A 86 -7.42 -12.79 -1.48
N GLU A 87 -8.46 -13.28 -0.81
CA GLU A 87 -9.72 -12.54 -0.65
C GLU A 87 -9.49 -11.19 0.02
N ARG A 88 -8.59 -11.12 1.01
CA ARG A 88 -8.27 -9.86 1.67
C ARG A 88 -7.48 -8.90 0.79
N ILE A 89 -6.53 -9.39 -0.02
CA ILE A 89 -5.81 -8.58 -1.02
C ILE A 89 -6.82 -7.97 -1.99
N ASP A 90 -7.70 -8.79 -2.57
CA ASP A 90 -8.70 -8.33 -3.53
C ASP A 90 -9.61 -7.26 -2.92
N GLN A 91 -10.07 -7.46 -1.69
CA GLN A 91 -10.92 -6.48 -0.99
C GLN A 91 -10.17 -5.17 -0.69
N THR A 92 -8.91 -5.25 -0.27
CA THR A 92 -8.09 -4.05 -0.01
C THR A 92 -7.87 -3.25 -1.29
N LEU A 93 -7.48 -3.90 -2.40
CA LEU A 93 -7.30 -3.24 -3.68
C LEU A 93 -8.61 -2.63 -4.20
N GLU A 94 -9.74 -3.32 -4.03
CA GLU A 94 -11.05 -2.79 -4.39
C GLU A 94 -11.39 -1.52 -3.60
N ASN A 95 -11.15 -1.52 -2.27
CA ASN A 95 -11.40 -0.35 -1.42
C ASN A 95 -10.52 0.85 -1.82
N LEU A 96 -9.23 0.62 -2.05
CA LEU A 96 -8.31 1.67 -2.49
C LEU A 96 -8.73 2.27 -3.85
N ARG A 97 -9.13 1.42 -4.81
CA ARG A 97 -9.60 1.86 -6.13
C ARG A 97 -10.91 2.65 -6.03
N LYS A 98 -11.85 2.23 -5.18
CA LYS A 98 -13.10 2.96 -4.91
C LYS A 98 -12.84 4.32 -4.29
N GLU A 99 -11.97 4.41 -3.29
CA GLU A 99 -11.63 5.68 -2.66
C GLU A 99 -10.89 6.60 -3.65
N ALA A 100 -9.96 6.07 -4.44
CA ALA A 100 -9.30 6.86 -5.49
C ALA A 100 -10.28 7.42 -6.52
N TRP A 101 -11.25 6.61 -6.99
CA TRP A 101 -12.32 7.08 -7.89
C TRP A 101 -13.20 8.14 -7.24
N ARG A 102 -13.57 7.97 -5.97
CA ARG A 102 -14.32 8.98 -5.20
C ARG A 102 -13.56 10.30 -5.14
N LEU A 103 -12.27 10.27 -4.78
CA LEU A 103 -11.43 11.47 -4.68
C LEU A 103 -11.28 12.20 -6.01
N GLU A 104 -11.19 11.48 -7.12
CA GLU A 104 -11.16 12.07 -8.46
C GLU A 104 -12.48 12.80 -8.79
N CYS A 105 -13.62 12.24 -8.39
CA CYS A 105 -14.93 12.85 -8.60
C CYS A 105 -15.21 14.06 -7.68
N GLN A 106 -14.39 14.27 -6.64
CA GLN A 106 -14.56 15.30 -5.62
C GLN A 106 -13.40 16.31 -5.62
N ASP A 107 -12.84 16.61 -6.79
CA ASP A 107 -11.78 17.62 -6.98
C ASP A 107 -10.49 17.37 -6.19
N SER A 108 -10.17 16.12 -5.85
CA SER A 108 -8.89 15.73 -5.22
C SER A 108 -8.03 14.81 -6.12
N PRO A 109 -7.61 15.28 -7.31
CA PRO A 109 -6.91 14.45 -8.29
C PRO A 109 -5.50 14.03 -7.86
N LYS A 110 -4.79 14.80 -7.02
CA LYS A 110 -3.46 14.40 -6.55
C LYS A 110 -3.56 13.24 -5.57
N ALA A 111 -4.54 13.27 -4.67
CA ALA A 111 -4.80 12.18 -3.75
C ALA A 111 -5.30 10.92 -4.48
N ALA A 112 -6.17 11.09 -5.49
CA ALA A 112 -6.63 10.00 -6.34
C ALA A 112 -5.48 9.33 -7.12
N THR A 113 -4.59 10.15 -7.70
CA THR A 113 -3.42 9.65 -8.45
C THR A 113 -2.48 8.87 -7.53
N ASP A 114 -2.16 9.42 -6.36
CA ASP A 114 -1.28 8.79 -5.36
C ASP A 114 -1.80 7.40 -4.94
N LEU A 115 -3.10 7.28 -4.66
CA LEU A 115 -3.69 5.98 -4.30
C LEU A 115 -3.65 4.96 -5.44
N ARG A 116 -3.87 5.39 -6.69
CA ARG A 116 -3.84 4.48 -7.85
C ARG A 116 -2.44 4.00 -8.15
N GLU A 117 -1.48 4.92 -8.14
CA GLU A 117 -0.08 4.65 -8.44
C GLU A 117 0.49 3.59 -7.51
N TRP A 118 0.18 3.68 -6.21
CA TRP A 118 0.82 2.83 -5.21
C TRP A 118 -0.04 1.69 -4.67
N ALA A 119 -1.26 1.49 -5.17
CA ALA A 119 -2.19 0.47 -4.64
C ALA A 119 -1.56 -0.92 -4.59
N GLU A 120 -0.96 -1.37 -5.70
CA GLU A 120 -0.34 -2.70 -5.79
C GLU A 120 0.89 -2.81 -4.88
N ALA A 121 1.74 -1.77 -4.84
CA ALA A 121 2.91 -1.73 -3.96
C ALA A 121 2.56 -1.78 -2.45
N THR A 122 1.31 -1.44 -2.07
CA THR A 122 0.88 -1.56 -0.67
C THR A 122 0.59 -3.00 -0.24
N VAL A 123 0.35 -3.91 -1.19
CA VAL A 123 -0.07 -5.30 -0.89
C VAL A 123 1.01 -6.35 -1.14
N THR A 124 2.19 -5.96 -1.64
CA THR A 124 3.32 -6.85 -1.95
C THR A 124 3.62 -7.84 -0.82
N PHE A 125 3.63 -7.40 0.43
CA PHE A 125 3.91 -8.27 1.58
C PHE A 125 2.89 -9.41 1.75
N ALA A 126 1.63 -9.14 1.39
CA ALA A 126 0.56 -10.12 1.44
C ALA A 126 0.65 -11.09 0.27
N GLU A 127 1.07 -10.63 -0.91
CA GLU A 127 1.33 -11.48 -2.07
C GLU A 127 2.46 -12.47 -1.79
N PHE A 128 3.58 -11.98 -1.23
CA PHE A 128 4.69 -12.84 -0.80
C PHE A 128 4.27 -13.87 0.26
N ALA A 129 3.35 -13.50 1.15
CA ALA A 129 2.82 -14.43 2.16
C ALA A 129 2.02 -15.60 1.53
N LEU A 130 1.47 -15.44 0.33
CA LEU A 130 0.84 -16.54 -0.41
C LEU A 130 1.85 -17.63 -0.77
N ASP A 131 3.12 -17.29 -0.91
CA ASP A 131 4.21 -18.22 -1.20
C ASP A 131 5.09 -18.48 0.04
N GLN A 132 4.53 -18.20 1.23
CA GLN A 132 5.16 -18.41 2.55
C GLN A 132 6.45 -17.60 2.76
N GLN A 133 6.62 -16.53 1.98
CA GLN A 133 7.72 -15.58 2.15
C GLN A 133 7.28 -14.42 3.06
N GLN A 134 8.20 -13.94 3.90
CA GLN A 134 7.94 -12.82 4.80
C GLN A 134 8.62 -11.57 4.29
N VAL A 135 7.80 -10.55 4.01
CA VAL A 135 8.25 -9.20 3.69
C VAL A 135 7.72 -8.26 4.77
N PRO A 136 8.55 -7.37 5.35
CA PRO A 136 8.08 -6.38 6.31
C PRO A 136 7.13 -5.37 5.66
N TRP A 137 6.20 -4.81 6.43
CA TRP A 137 5.23 -3.79 5.96
C TRP A 137 5.52 -2.38 6.50
N THR A 138 6.58 -2.22 7.29
CA THR A 138 7.10 -0.94 7.82
C THR A 138 8.61 -0.98 7.94
#